data_AF-A0A9D1W2Q8-F1
#
_entry.id   AF-A0A9D1W2Q8-F1
#
_cell.length_a   1.000
_cell.length_b   1.000
_cell.length_c   1.000
_cell.angle_alpha   90.00
_cell.angle_beta   90.00
_cell.angle_gamma   90.00
#
_symmetry.space_group_name_H-M   'P 1'
#
loop_
_entity.id
_entity.type
_entity.pdbx_description
1 polymer ?
#
loop_
_entity_poly.entity_id
_entity_poly.type
_entity_poly.pdbx_seq_one_letter_code
_entity_poly.pdbx_strand_id
1 'polypeptide(L)' 'LSLGDNPYIGTSPRYPILKRQGYKVLILEKSLVFYKISEPAKEVVIYAVVDQRQDYLNILRGL' A
#
# COMPACT_ATOMS: atom_id res chain seq x y z
N LEU A 1 -5.15 -12.92 -8.20
CA LEU A 1 -5.40 -11.47 -8.09
C LEU A 1 -4.09 -10.75 -8.40
N SER A 2 -3.95 -10.13 -9.57
CA SER A 2 -2.78 -9.32 -9.91
C SER A 2 -3.12 -7.85 -9.76
N LEU A 3 -2.17 -7.04 -9.27
CA LEU A 3 -2.31 -5.58 -9.21
C LEU A 3 -2.43 -4.95 -10.61
N GLY A 4 -1.92 -5.63 -11.65
CA GLY A 4 -1.98 -5.15 -13.03
C GLY A 4 -3.39 -5.20 -13.61
N ASP A 5 -4.19 -6.20 -13.23
CA ASP A 5 -5.56 -6.36 -13.76
C ASP A 5 -6.58 -5.49 -13.02
N ASN A 6 -6.36 -5.27 -11.72
CA ASN A 6 -7.23 -4.41 -10.92
C ASN A 6 -6.41 -3.62 -9.88
N PRO A 7 -5.95 -2.41 -10.22
CA PRO A 7 -5.21 -1.54 -9.31
C PRO A 7 -5.98 -1.17 -8.03
N TYR A 8 -7.31 -1.26 -8.03
CA TYR A 8 -8.17 -0.77 -6.95
C TYR A 8 -8.47 -1.83 -5.88
N ILE A 9 -7.91 -3.04 -5.98
CA ILE A 9 -8.12 -4.14 -4.99
C ILE A 9 -7.62 -3.81 -3.58
N GLY A 10 -6.70 -2.86 -3.45
CA GLY A 10 -6.16 -2.43 -2.17
C GLY A 10 -7.16 -1.63 -1.36
N THR A 11 -7.13 -1.85 -0.05
CA THR A 11 -7.98 -1.19 0.92
C THR A 11 -7.36 0.13 1.41
N SER A 12 -8.18 0.93 2.08
CA SER A 12 -7.69 2.13 2.76
C SER A 12 -6.77 1.75 3.93
N PRO A 13 -5.57 2.31 4.03
CA PRO A 13 -4.65 2.01 5.13
C PRO A 13 -5.25 2.42 6.48
N ARG A 14 -4.90 1.72 7.57
CA ARG A 14 -5.47 1.99 8.90
C ARG A 14 -5.12 3.39 9.43
N TYR A 15 -3.97 3.93 9.02
CA TYR A 15 -3.48 5.22 9.51
C TYR A 15 -3.98 6.42 8.70
N PRO A 16 -4.53 7.47 9.35
CA PRO A 16 -5.05 8.65 8.65
C PRO A 16 -4.03 9.40 7.79
N ILE A 17 -2.75 9.39 8.16
CA ILE A 17 -1.70 10.08 7.39
C ILE A 17 -1.51 9.46 6.01
N LEU A 18 -1.51 8.13 5.93
CA LEU A 18 -1.40 7.39 4.67
C LEU A 18 -2.67 7.55 3.83
N LYS A 19 -3.86 7.56 4.46
CA LYS A 19 -5.12 7.87 3.77
C LYS A 19 -5.09 9.25 3.13
N ARG A 20 -4.68 10.27 3.89
CA ARG A 20 -4.58 11.66 3.38
C ARG A 20 -3.59 11.81 2.23
N GLN A 21 -2.53 11.01 2.23
CA GLN A 21 -1.53 11.00 1.15
C GLN A 21 -1.93 10.13 -0.06
N GLY A 22 -3.13 9.53 -0.06
CA GLY A 22 -3.66 8.75 -1.17
C GLY A 22 -3.04 7.36 -1.32
N TYR A 23 -2.43 6.82 -0.26
CA TYR A 23 -1.93 5.44 -0.28
C TYR A 23 -3.05 4.42 -0.20
N LYS A 24 -2.84 3.30 -0.87
CA LYS A 24 -3.60 2.06 -0.71
C LYS A 24 -2.71 0.99 -0.10
N VAL A 25 -3.32 0.06 0.62
CA VAL A 25 -2.63 -1.12 1.14
C VAL A 25 -3.24 -2.39 0.56
N LEU A 26 -2.40 -3.25 0.01
CA LEU A 26 -2.77 -4.61 -0.34
C LEU A 26 -2.31 -5.54 0.79
N ILE A 27 -3.26 -6.26 1.36
CA ILE A 27 -3.02 -7.24 2.42
C ILE A 27 -2.84 -8.59 1.75
N LEU A 28 -1.63 -9.14 1.84
CA LEU A 28 -1.29 -10.50 1.44
C LEU A 28 -1.06 -11.33 2.71
N GLU A 29 -1.07 -12.66 2.59
CA GLU A 29 -1.03 -13.58 3.74
C GLU A 29 0.12 -13.34 4.74
N LYS A 30 1.25 -12.79 4.28
CA LYS A 30 2.44 -12.53 5.12
C LYS A 30 2.97 -11.10 5.00
N SER A 31 2.37 -10.27 4.15
CA SER A 31 2.93 -8.97 3.82
C SER A 31 1.88 -7.93 3.51
N LEU A 32 2.20 -6.69 3.86
CA LEU A 32 1.45 -5.50 3.54
C LEU A 32 2.22 -4.74 2.46
N VAL A 33 1.57 -4.50 1.33
CA VAL A 33 2.14 -3.74 0.22
C VAL A 33 1.47 -2.37 0.18
N PHE A 34 2.26 -1.31 0.32
CA PHE A 34 1.80 0.06 0.19
C PHE A 34 2.09 0.56 -1.21
N TYR A 35 1.05 1.07 -1.86
CA TYR A 35 1.15 1.51 -3.24
C TYR A 35 0.25 2.72 -3.50
N LYS A 36 0.50 3.39 -4.61
CA LYS A 36 -0.38 4.42 -5.18
C LYS A 36 -0.74 4.07 -6.61
N ILE A 37 -1.90 4.56 -7.03
CA ILE A 37 -2.34 4.46 -8.41
C ILE A 37 -2.07 5.82 -9.05
N SER A 38 -1.25 5.84 -10.09
CA SER A 38 -1.09 7.00 -10.94
C SER A 38 -2.12 6.89 -12.07
N GLU A 39 -3.28 7.53 -11.90
CA GLU A 39 -4.29 7.62 -12.96
C GLU A 39 -3.78 8.24 -14.26
N PRO A 40 -2.97 9.32 -14.28
CA PRO A 40 -2.47 9.89 -15.53
C PRO A 40 -1.53 8.94 -16.29
N ALA A 41 -0.73 8.15 -15.57
CA ALA A 41 0.17 7.16 -16.18
C ALA A 41 -0.49 5.79 -16.38
N LYS A 42 -1.66 5.55 -15.78
CA LYS A 42 -2.30 4.22 -15.64
C LYS A 42 -1.37 3.16 -15.02
N GLU A 43 -0.57 3.58 -14.05
CA GLU A 43 0.46 2.74 -13.42
C GLU A 43 0.22 2.57 -11.93
N VAL A 44 0.71 1.45 -11.40
CA VAL A 44 0.73 1.16 -9.96
C VAL A 44 2.15 1.30 -9.46
N VAL A 45 2.39 2.27 -8.57
CA VAL A 45 3.70 2.50 -7.97
C VAL A 45 3.72 1.89 -6.57
N ILE A 46 4.56 0.88 -6.38
CA ILE A 46 4.80 0.24 -5.09
C ILE A 46 5.85 1.05 -4.32
N TYR A 47 5.51 1.49 -3.12
CA TYR A 47 6.40 2.29 -2.27
C TYR A 47 7.08 1.46 -1.20
N ALA A 48 6.37 0.48 -0.62
CA ALA A 48 6.91 -0.36 0.44
C ALA A 48 6.24 -1.74 0.44
N VAL A 49 7.03 -2.76 0.77
CA VAL A 49 6.56 -4.12 1.04
C VAL A 49 7.05 -4.49 2.42
N VAL A 50 6.14 -4.86 3.30
CA VAL A 50 6.42 -5.02 4.73
C VAL A 50 5.86 -6.33 5.23
N ASP A 51 6.63 -7.12 5.98
CA ASP A 51 6.12 -8.36 6.59
C ASP A 51 5.15 -8.00 7.71
N GLN A 52 3.97 -8.62 7.69
CA GLN A 52 2.86 -8.29 8.58
C GLN A 52 3.18 -8.55 10.06
N ARG A 53 4.23 -9.32 10.37
CA ARG A 53 4.52 -9.83 11.71
C ARG A 53 5.06 -8.79 12.69
N GLN A 54 5.75 -7.73 12.26
CA GLN A 54 6.35 -6.76 13.20
C GLN A 54 6.58 -5.33 12.68
N ASP A 55 6.55 -5.10 11.36
CA ASP A 55 7.14 -3.88 10.77
C ASP A 55 6.15 -2.74 10.46
N TYR A 56 4.85 -2.92 10.69
CA TYR A 56 3.85 -1.88 10.40
C TYR A 56 4.08 -0.57 11.21
N LEU A 57 4.67 -0.69 12.41
CA LEU A 57 5.08 0.46 13.23
C LEU A 57 6.41 1.09 12.78
N ASN A 58 7.30 0.31 12.16
CA ASN A 58 8.61 0.79 11.71
C ASN A 58 8.48 1.73 10.51
N ILE A 59 7.48 1.52 9.63
CA ILE A 59 7.20 2.43 8.50
C ILE A 59 6.84 3.84 8.98
N LEU A 60 6.06 3.96 10.05
CA LEU A 60 5.66 5.27 10.58
C LEU A 60 6.81 6.04 11.22
N ARG A 61 7.87 5.36 11.65
CA ARG A 61 9.04 5.98 12.28
C ARG A 61 10.15 6.33 11.28
N GLY A 62 10.15 5.71 10.10
CA GLY A 62 11.12 5.95 9.04
C GLY A 62 10.63 6.86 7.90
N LEU A 63 9.37 7.31 7.94
CA LEU A 63 8.76 8.22 6.96
C LEU A 63 8.85 9.67 7.39
#